data_AF-A0A4S2B0T9-F1
#
_entry.id   AF-A0A4S2B0T9-F1
#
_cell.length_a   1.000
_cell.length_b   1.000
_cell.length_c   1.000
_cell.angle_alpha   90.00
_cell.angle_beta   90.00
_cell.angle_gamma   90.00
#
_symmetry.space_group_name_H-M   'P 1'
#
loop_
_entity.id
_entity.type
_entity.pdbx_description
1 polymer ?
#
loop_
_entity_poly.entity_id
_entity_poly.type
_entity_poly.pdbx_seq_one_letter_code
_entity_poly.pdbx_strand_id
1 'polypeptide(L)'
;MQTKQRKKQLQHSLKEIEKLEHTIKLNNQECESRIAKFKQSEIYNKFHTIASFEELKEEDWIELQDEINATYKNFTSRLYTLYPISKIELRICLLIKADISTSNIALLTGRTKSTITSARKKLYEKVYGQKGDAKMWDDLILSL
;
A
#
# COMPACT_ATOMS: atom_id res chain seq x y z
N MET A 1 31.42 -35.76 -21.22
CA MET A 1 30.08 -35.33 -21.71
C MET A 1 29.31 -34.49 -20.69
N GLN A 2 29.28 -34.83 -19.40
CA GLN A 2 28.51 -34.10 -18.36
C GLN A 2 28.86 -32.60 -18.22
N THR A 3 30.15 -32.21 -18.32
CA THR A 3 30.59 -30.81 -18.18
C THR A 3 30.06 -29.89 -19.28
N LYS A 4 29.90 -30.42 -20.50
CA LYS A 4 29.36 -29.67 -21.66
C LYS A 4 27.85 -29.44 -21.51
N GLN A 5 27.13 -30.41 -20.96
CA GLN A 5 25.70 -30.31 -20.66
C GLN A 5 25.44 -29.28 -19.54
N ARG A 6 26.24 -29.34 -18.46
CA ARG A 6 26.14 -28.39 -17.35
C ARG A 6 26.44 -26.95 -17.78
N LYS A 7 27.45 -26.75 -18.64
CA LYS A 7 27.77 -25.43 -19.20
C LYS A 7 26.60 -24.85 -20.02
N LYS A 8 25.94 -25.68 -20.84
CA LYS A 8 24.75 -25.26 -21.60
C LYS A 8 23.58 -24.90 -20.68
N GLN A 9 23.33 -25.68 -19.63
CA GLN A 9 22.29 -25.38 -18.64
C GLN A 9 22.55 -24.05 -17.93
N LEU A 10 23.78 -23.80 -17.48
CA LEU A 10 24.15 -22.53 -16.85
C LEU A 10 23.97 -21.34 -17.80
N GLN A 11 24.37 -21.48 -19.08
CA GLN A 11 24.18 -20.43 -20.08
C GLN A 11 22.70 -20.13 -20.36
N HIS A 12 21.84 -21.15 -20.31
CA HIS A 12 20.40 -20.95 -20.45
C HIS A 12 19.82 -20.23 -19.22
N SER A 13 20.17 -20.69 -18.01
CA SER A 13 19.74 -20.04 -16.76
C SER A 13 20.18 -18.57 -16.69
N LEU A 14 21.41 -18.24 -17.10
CA LEU A 14 21.89 -16.86 -17.15
C LEU A 14 21.03 -15.97 -18.06
N LYS A 15 20.67 -16.45 -19.25
CA LYS A 15 19.80 -15.71 -20.18
C LYS A 15 18.39 -15.49 -19.62
N GLU A 16 17.84 -16.46 -18.89
CA GLU A 16 16.54 -16.29 -18.24
C GLU A 16 16.59 -15.29 -17.08
N ILE A 17 17.68 -15.30 -16.29
CA ILE A 17 17.92 -14.30 -15.24
C ILE A 17 18.00 -12.90 -15.86
N GLU A 18 18.78 -12.69 -16.92
CA GLU A 18 18.90 -11.39 -17.60
C GLU A 18 17.53 -10.86 -18.09
N LYS A 19 16.68 -11.74 -18.64
CA LYS A 19 15.32 -11.37 -19.04
C LYS A 19 14.46 -10.97 -17.85
N LEU A 20 14.50 -11.74 -16.76
CA LEU A 20 13.74 -11.44 -15.55
C LEU A 20 14.17 -10.12 -14.92
N GLU A 21 15.47 -9.86 -14.84
CA GLU A 21 16.02 -8.59 -14.34
C GLU A 21 15.52 -7.40 -15.17
N HIS A 22 15.51 -7.54 -16.50
CA HIS A 22 14.98 -6.51 -17.40
C HIS A 22 13.47 -6.28 -17.17
N THR A 23 12.67 -7.33 -17.05
CA THR A 23 11.24 -7.22 -16.76
C THR A 23 10.97 -6.57 -15.39
N ILE A 24 11.73 -6.94 -14.36
CA ILE A 24 11.62 -6.33 -13.03
C ILE A 24 11.94 -4.83 -13.11
N LYS A 25 13.00 -4.45 -13.83
CA LYS A 25 13.39 -3.05 -14.01
C LYS A 25 12.27 -2.24 -14.66
N LEU A 26 11.70 -2.74 -15.77
CA LEU A 26 10.59 -2.05 -16.45
C LEU A 26 9.36 -1.90 -15.55
N ASN A 27 8.98 -2.97 -14.85
CA ASN A 27 7.85 -2.95 -13.92
C ASN A 27 8.06 -1.97 -12.76
N ASN A 28 9.29 -1.87 -12.25
CA ASN A 28 9.61 -0.92 -11.18
C ASN A 28 9.49 0.53 -11.67
N GLN A 29 10.01 0.83 -12.87
CA GLN A 29 9.88 2.17 -13.47
C GLN A 29 8.43 2.55 -13.73
N GLU A 30 7.61 1.62 -14.20
CA GLU A 30 6.17 1.84 -14.38
C GLU A 30 5.45 2.08 -13.05
N CYS A 31 5.83 1.33 -12.00
CA CYS A 31 5.32 1.52 -10.65
C CYS A 31 5.65 2.91 -10.12
N GLU A 32 6.91 3.33 -10.20
CA GLU A 32 7.37 4.66 -9.79
C GLU A 32 6.64 5.77 -10.55
N SER A 33 6.42 5.61 -11.86
CA SER A 33 5.67 6.58 -12.67
C SER A 33 4.22 6.70 -12.23
N ARG A 34 3.54 5.58 -11.95
CA ARG A 34 2.17 5.57 -11.43
C ARG A 34 2.08 6.24 -10.05
N ILE A 35 3.01 5.95 -9.16
CA ILE A 35 3.08 6.58 -7.82
C ILE A 35 3.31 8.08 -7.95
N ALA A 36 4.23 8.51 -8.84
CA ALA A 36 4.49 9.93 -9.06
C ALA A 36 3.25 10.67 -9.57
N LYS A 37 2.48 10.07 -10.47
CA LYS A 37 1.20 10.62 -10.96
C LYS A 37 0.16 10.71 -9.84
N PHE A 38 0.02 9.66 -9.05
CA PHE A 38 -0.89 9.65 -7.90
C PHE A 38 -0.57 10.78 -6.91
N LYS A 39 0.70 10.98 -6.56
CA LYS A 39 1.15 12.06 -5.67
C LYS A 39 0.93 13.48 -6.22
N GLN A 40 0.66 13.62 -7.52
CA GLN A 40 0.33 14.89 -8.16
C GLN A 40 -1.18 15.04 -8.41
N SER A 41 -1.97 14.00 -8.14
CA SER A 41 -3.43 14.03 -8.35
C SER A 41 -4.11 15.02 -7.41
N GLU A 42 -5.26 15.55 -7.85
CA GLU A 42 -6.07 16.45 -7.06
C GLU A 42 -6.55 15.79 -5.76
N ILE A 43 -6.95 14.52 -5.84
CA ILE A 43 -7.43 13.78 -4.67
C ILE A 43 -6.32 13.57 -3.63
N TYR A 44 -5.09 13.27 -4.05
CA TYR A 44 -3.95 13.17 -3.13
C TYR A 44 -3.73 14.51 -2.42
N ASN A 45 -3.68 15.60 -3.18
CA ASN A 45 -3.49 16.94 -2.63
C ASN A 45 -4.61 17.33 -1.66
N LYS A 46 -5.87 17.03 -2.01
CA LYS A 46 -7.03 17.30 -1.16
C LYS A 46 -6.91 16.68 0.22
N PHE A 47 -6.52 15.40 0.31
CA PHE A 47 -6.31 14.73 1.60
C PHE A 47 -5.10 15.27 2.38
N HIS A 48 -4.16 15.95 1.73
CA HIS A 48 -3.00 16.58 2.39
C HIS A 48 -3.25 18.01 2.85
N THR A 49 -4.22 18.72 2.27
CA THR A 49 -4.48 20.14 2.55
C THR A 49 -5.70 20.41 3.42
N ILE A 50 -6.65 19.48 3.49
CA ILE A 50 -7.87 19.63 4.29
C ILE A 50 -7.55 19.82 5.78
N ALA A 51 -8.29 20.73 6.41
CA ALA A 51 -8.14 21.08 7.81
C ALA A 51 -9.07 20.30 8.75
N SER A 52 -10.18 19.74 8.25
CA SER A 52 -11.12 18.97 9.07
C SER A 52 -11.81 17.81 8.33
N PHE A 53 -12.18 16.75 9.05
CA PHE A 53 -12.83 15.57 8.42
C PHE A 53 -14.24 15.86 7.89
N GLU A 54 -14.92 16.87 8.41
CA GLU A 54 -16.25 17.29 7.97
C GLU A 54 -16.25 17.84 6.53
N GLU A 55 -15.10 18.26 6.03
CA GLU A 55 -14.93 18.72 4.64
C GLU A 55 -14.86 17.55 3.64
N LEU A 56 -14.60 16.34 4.12
CA LEU A 56 -14.51 15.14 3.28
C LEU A 56 -15.88 14.50 3.09
N LYS A 57 -16.26 14.33 1.83
CA LYS A 57 -17.48 13.62 1.45
C LYS A 57 -17.18 12.16 1.16
N GLU A 58 -18.23 11.33 1.07
CA GLU A 58 -18.04 9.91 0.76
C GLU A 58 -17.39 9.71 -0.61
N GLU A 59 -17.72 10.57 -1.57
CA GLU A 59 -17.19 10.55 -2.93
C GLU A 59 -15.67 10.74 -2.93
N ASP A 60 -15.13 11.55 -2.02
CA ASP A 60 -13.69 11.76 -1.88
C ASP A 60 -12.96 10.48 -1.43
N TRP A 61 -13.59 9.70 -0.54
CA TRP A 61 -13.04 8.42 -0.10
C TRP A 61 -13.07 7.37 -1.21
N ILE A 62 -14.12 7.37 -2.03
CA ILE A 62 -14.26 6.49 -3.19
C ILE A 62 -13.19 6.84 -4.22
N GLU A 63 -13.04 8.11 -4.57
CA GLU A 63 -12.03 8.57 -5.52
C GLU A 63 -10.61 8.24 -5.04
N LEU A 64 -10.31 8.47 -3.75
CA LEU A 64 -9.02 8.10 -3.17
C LEU A 64 -8.77 6.59 -3.26
N GLN A 65 -9.79 5.78 -2.96
CA GLN A 65 -9.71 4.33 -3.05
C GLN A 65 -9.43 3.87 -4.49
N ASP A 66 -10.11 4.45 -5.48
CA ASP A 66 -9.96 4.09 -6.88
C ASP A 66 -8.57 4.45 -7.41
N GLU A 67 -8.08 5.65 -7.10
CA GLU A 67 -6.71 6.08 -7.46
C GLU A 67 -5.64 5.20 -6.79
N ILE A 68 -5.82 4.82 -5.51
CA ILE A 68 -4.93 3.88 -4.83
C ILE A 68 -4.99 2.49 -5.47
N ASN A 69 -6.17 1.99 -5.82
CA ASN A 69 -6.30 0.69 -6.48
C ASN A 69 -5.64 0.68 -7.86
N ALA A 70 -5.80 1.74 -8.64
CA ALA A 70 -5.14 1.93 -9.93
C ALA A 70 -3.62 2.06 -9.77
N THR A 71 -3.14 2.70 -8.70
CA THR A 71 -1.70 2.95 -8.42
C THR A 71 -0.99 1.77 -7.77
N TYR A 72 -1.69 0.94 -7.01
CA TYR A 72 -1.12 -0.15 -6.22
C TYR A 72 -1.80 -1.50 -6.50
N LYS A 73 -2.03 -1.82 -7.78
CA LYS A 73 -2.45 -3.14 -8.27
C LYS A 73 -3.60 -3.74 -7.44
N ASN A 74 -4.74 -3.03 -7.38
CA ASN A 74 -5.91 -3.40 -6.59
C ASN A 74 -5.59 -3.67 -5.12
N PHE A 75 -4.92 -2.69 -4.50
CA PHE A 75 -4.52 -2.71 -3.09
C PHE A 75 -5.64 -3.18 -2.16
N THR A 76 -6.84 -2.63 -2.30
CA THR A 76 -7.95 -2.95 -1.39
C THR A 76 -8.40 -4.40 -1.51
N SER A 77 -8.43 -4.98 -2.72
CA SER A 77 -8.72 -6.40 -2.90
C SER A 77 -7.70 -7.28 -2.16
N ARG A 78 -6.40 -6.96 -2.27
CA ARG A 78 -5.35 -7.69 -1.56
C ARG A 78 -5.47 -7.51 -0.04
N LEU A 79 -5.81 -6.31 0.43
CA LEU A 79 -6.07 -6.06 1.84
C LEU A 79 -7.23 -6.92 2.37
N TYR A 80 -8.34 -7.00 1.64
CA TYR A 80 -9.50 -7.83 2.02
C TYR A 80 -9.19 -9.34 2.04
N THR A 81 -8.22 -9.82 1.26
CA THR A 81 -7.79 -11.23 1.35
C THR A 81 -7.09 -11.58 2.66
N LEU A 82 -6.51 -10.60 3.36
CA LEU A 82 -5.84 -10.83 4.63
C LEU A 82 -6.86 -10.97 5.78
N TYR A 83 -7.85 -10.09 5.82
CA TYR A 83 -8.85 -10.04 6.88
C TYR A 83 -10.08 -9.20 6.45
N PRO A 84 -11.29 -9.48 6.96
CA PRO A 84 -12.45 -8.62 6.75
C PRO A 84 -12.28 -7.23 7.39
N ILE A 85 -11.94 -6.24 6.58
CA ILE A 85 -11.71 -4.86 7.02
C ILE A 85 -13.03 -4.09 7.11
N SER A 86 -13.27 -3.40 8.22
CA SER A 86 -14.40 -2.46 8.34
C SER A 86 -14.15 -1.15 7.60
N LYS A 87 -15.20 -0.37 7.32
CA LYS A 87 -15.10 0.91 6.60
C LYS A 87 -14.08 1.88 7.23
N ILE A 88 -14.05 1.99 8.56
CA ILE A 88 -13.09 2.88 9.25
C ILE A 88 -11.66 2.34 9.17
N GLU A 89 -11.48 1.02 9.30
CA GLU A 89 -10.16 0.38 9.16
C GLU A 89 -9.65 0.54 7.71
N LEU A 90 -10.53 0.46 6.71
CA LEU A 90 -10.19 0.71 5.31
C LEU A 90 -9.69 2.15 5.12
N ARG A 91 -10.43 3.15 5.64
CA ARG A 91 -10.00 4.56 5.56
C ARG A 91 -8.63 4.78 6.19
N ILE A 92 -8.35 4.17 7.34
CA ILE A 92 -7.02 4.22 7.96
C ILE A 92 -5.96 3.64 7.01
N CYS A 93 -6.22 2.50 6.38
CA CYS A 93 -5.28 1.86 5.45
C CYS A 93 -5.05 2.70 4.19
N LEU A 94 -6.09 3.31 3.62
CA LEU A 94 -5.97 4.22 2.47
C LEU A 94 -5.09 5.41 2.81
N LEU A 95 -5.27 6.02 3.99
CA LEU A 95 -4.48 7.17 4.42
C LEU A 95 -3.01 6.80 4.68
N ILE A 96 -2.73 5.64 5.27
CA ILE A 96 -1.35 5.13 5.40
C ILE A 96 -0.74 4.97 4.00
N LYS A 97 -1.49 4.39 3.06
CA LYS A 97 -1.01 4.15 1.69
C LYS A 97 -0.80 5.45 0.90
N ALA A 98 -1.46 6.53 1.30
CA ALA A 98 -1.30 7.87 0.77
C ALA A 98 -0.27 8.72 1.55
N ASP A 99 0.61 8.11 2.35
CA ASP A 99 1.67 8.80 3.11
C ASP A 99 1.17 9.86 4.13
N ILE A 100 -0.07 9.72 4.61
CA ILE A 100 -0.65 10.65 5.59
C ILE A 100 -0.14 10.34 7.00
N SER A 101 0.34 11.37 7.70
CA SER A 101 0.86 11.21 9.08
C SER A 101 -0.22 10.72 10.06
N THR A 102 0.17 9.99 11.11
CA THR A 102 -0.77 9.52 12.15
C THR A 102 -1.61 10.65 12.76
N SER A 103 -1.03 11.85 12.90
CA SER A 103 -1.77 13.01 13.43
C SER A 103 -2.90 13.43 12.49
N ASN A 104 -2.64 13.44 11.19
CA ASN A 104 -3.64 13.77 10.17
C ASN A 104 -4.63 12.63 9.96
N ILE A 105 -4.23 11.36 10.11
CA ILE A 105 -5.17 10.23 10.11
C ILE A 105 -6.21 10.40 11.22
N ALA A 106 -5.77 10.78 12.43
CA ALA A 106 -6.68 11.04 13.55
C ALA A 106 -7.66 12.17 13.21
N LEU A 107 -7.15 13.28 12.67
CA LEU A 107 -7.95 14.42 12.22
C LEU A 107 -8.99 14.01 11.17
N LEU A 108 -8.56 13.43 10.05
CA LEU A 108 -9.38 13.11 8.88
C LEU A 108 -10.38 11.97 9.11
N THR A 109 -10.25 11.25 10.22
CA THR A 109 -11.21 10.21 10.64
C THR A 109 -12.10 10.63 11.81
N GLY A 110 -11.93 11.85 12.33
CA GLY A 110 -12.65 12.33 13.51
C GLY A 110 -12.35 11.51 14.77
N ARG A 111 -11.12 11.00 14.90
CA ARG A 111 -10.68 10.13 16.01
C ARG A 111 -9.51 10.73 16.77
N THR A 112 -9.25 10.21 17.97
CA THR A 112 -8.04 10.58 18.72
C THR A 112 -6.82 9.81 18.21
N LYS A 113 -5.62 10.38 18.37
CA LYS A 113 -4.35 9.68 18.02
C LYS A 113 -4.20 8.34 18.75
N SER A 114 -4.66 8.25 20.01
CA SER A 114 -4.64 7.00 20.79
C SER A 114 -5.56 5.94 20.20
N THR A 115 -6.73 6.34 19.68
CA THR A 115 -7.66 5.44 18.98
C THR A 115 -7.04 4.91 17.69
N ILE A 116 -6.40 5.77 16.89
CA ILE A 116 -5.71 5.35 15.66
C ILE A 116 -4.56 4.40 15.95
N THR A 117 -3.71 4.71 16.92
CA THR A 117 -2.62 3.82 17.33
C THR A 117 -3.14 2.47 17.82
N SER A 118 -4.23 2.45 18.60
CA SER A 118 -4.83 1.21 19.08
C SER A 118 -5.47 0.40 17.96
N ALA A 119 -6.13 1.06 17.00
CA ALA A 119 -6.72 0.41 15.83
C ALA A 119 -5.65 -0.30 14.99
N ARG A 120 -4.52 0.36 14.71
CA ARG A 120 -3.40 -0.22 13.95
C ARG A 120 -2.78 -1.43 14.64
N LYS A 121 -2.56 -1.36 15.97
CA LYS A 121 -2.09 -2.52 16.76
C LYS A 121 -3.06 -3.70 16.68
N LYS A 122 -4.36 -3.44 16.85
CA LYS A 122 -5.40 -4.47 16.76
C LYS A 122 -5.50 -5.07 15.37
N LEU A 123 -5.35 -4.27 14.32
CA LEU A 123 -5.33 -4.76 12.94
C LEU A 123 -4.15 -5.72 12.71
N TYR A 124 -2.96 -5.35 13.18
CA TYR A 124 -1.81 -6.25 13.13
C TYR A 124 -2.07 -7.57 13.88
N GLU A 125 -2.58 -7.48 15.12
CA GLU A 125 -2.94 -8.63 15.93
C GLU A 125 -3.98 -9.54 15.26
N LYS A 126 -4.98 -8.97 14.59
CA LYS A 126 -6.01 -9.72 13.86
C LYS A 126 -5.44 -10.49 12.66
N VAL A 127 -4.52 -9.86 11.91
CA VAL A 127 -3.95 -10.46 10.70
C VAL A 127 -2.89 -11.51 11.02
N TYR A 128 -2.06 -11.29 12.04
CA TYR A 128 -0.94 -12.19 12.38
C TYR A 128 -1.18 -13.10 13.59
N GLY A 129 -2.25 -12.89 14.35
CA GLY A 129 -2.54 -13.67 15.55
C GLY A 129 -1.60 -13.43 16.74
N GLN A 130 -0.76 -12.39 16.68
CA GLN A 130 0.21 -12.06 17.72
C GLN A 130 0.29 -10.55 17.97
N LYS A 131 0.70 -10.17 19.18
CA LYS A 131 0.90 -8.77 19.56
C LYS A 131 1.94 -8.12 18.64
N GLY A 132 1.63 -6.93 18.17
CA GLY A 132 2.54 -6.08 17.42
C GLY A 132 2.31 -4.60 17.72
N ASP A 133 3.17 -3.77 17.16
CA ASP A 133 3.02 -2.33 17.28
C ASP A 133 2.30 -1.72 16.05
N ALA A 134 2.01 -0.42 16.13
CA ALA A 134 1.33 0.29 15.05
C ALA A 134 2.21 0.44 13.80
N LYS A 135 3.53 0.46 13.95
CA LYS A 135 4.47 0.60 12.83
C LYS A 135 4.52 -0.69 12.01
N MET A 136 4.48 -1.85 12.65
CA MET A 136 4.40 -3.13 11.95
C MET A 136 3.15 -3.23 11.06
N TRP A 137 2.04 -2.61 11.47
CA TRP A 137 0.86 -2.48 10.61
C TRP A 137 1.12 -1.53 9.43
N ASP A 138 1.69 -0.35 9.69
CA ASP A 138 2.02 0.61 8.63
C ASP A 138 2.94 -0.03 7.57
N ASP A 139 3.99 -0.74 8.01
CA ASP A 139 4.94 -1.43 7.13
C ASP A 139 4.25 -2.48 6.25
N LEU A 140 3.30 -3.25 6.82
CA LEU A 140 2.47 -4.18 6.04
C LEU A 140 1.69 -3.43 4.96
N ILE A 141 0.95 -2.39 5.33
CA ILE A 141 0.12 -1.61 4.39
C ILE A 141 0.97 -0.99 3.27
N LEU A 142 2.15 -0.46 3.61
CA LEU A 142 3.08 0.10 2.63
C LEU A 142 3.65 -0.98 1.70
N SER A 143 3.84 -2.22 2.18
CA SER A 143 4.33 -3.35 1.39
C SER A 143 3.30 -3.96 0.43
N LEU A 144 1.99 -3.78 0.71
CA LEU A 144 0.91 -4.27 -0.15
C LEU A 144 0.86 -3.49 -1.46
#